data_AF-A0A382ZM73-F1
#
_entry.id   AF-A0A382ZM73-F1
#
_cell.length_a   1.000
_cell.length_b   1.000
_cell.length_c   1.000
_cell.angle_alpha   90.00
_cell.angle_beta   90.00
_cell.angle_gamma   90.00
#
_symmetry.space_group_name_H-M   'P 1'
#
loop_
_entity.id
_entity.type
_entity.pdbx_description
1 polymer ?
#
loop_
_entity_poly.entity_id
_entity_poly.type
_entity_poly.pdbx_seq_one_letter_code
_entity_poly.pdbx_strand_id
1 'polypeptide(L)'
;SGDIATFIGLDISRVILVKLTFLNIIFTFGFRYFLYYLQFKRKSIFYITIALFQLIGICGLTIWFIMVKGSGLQGLIIAKTITLGVLFFLVIISLVWETKVLPTISNYLKMAKYGIPFIPMLLVFPILNVSDRFFLTMFVTPDEIGIYSVAYRIGMILQMVLVVPVQRSWLPMMYKMEIDDKENKNIIRDALFYFAVLGGLLLLVISNLGGFILKLASTDAYLAGAKFIPIILFAYYLNGFRVFFLSGAALKDQNK
;
A
#
# COMPACT_ATOMS: atom_id res chain seq x y z
N SER A 1 -14.60 -24.21 -18.84
CA SER A 1 -13.92 -23.18 -18.01
C SER A 1 -13.65 -21.90 -18.80
N GLY A 2 -14.58 -21.50 -19.69
CA GLY A 2 -14.42 -20.37 -20.63
C GLY A 2 -15.20 -19.11 -20.27
N ASP A 3 -16.19 -19.18 -19.37
CA ASP A 3 -17.17 -18.09 -19.20
C ASP A 3 -16.66 -16.86 -18.46
N ILE A 4 -15.64 -17.00 -17.61
CA ILE A 4 -15.01 -15.85 -16.94
C ILE A 4 -14.05 -15.13 -17.91
N ALA A 5 -13.49 -15.85 -18.89
CA ALA A 5 -12.54 -15.30 -19.85
C ALA A 5 -13.24 -14.45 -20.93
N THR A 6 -14.44 -14.86 -21.36
CA THR A 6 -15.29 -14.10 -22.29
C THR A 6 -15.93 -12.87 -21.64
N PHE A 7 -16.24 -12.91 -20.34
CA PHE A 7 -16.78 -11.74 -19.62
C PHE A 7 -15.76 -10.59 -19.50
N ILE A 8 -14.45 -10.88 -19.55
CA ILE A 8 -13.37 -9.88 -19.37
C ILE A 8 -12.71 -9.50 -20.71
N GLY A 9 -13.06 -10.16 -21.83
CA GLY A 9 -12.59 -9.77 -23.16
C GLY A 9 -11.08 -9.87 -23.36
N LEU A 10 -10.43 -10.93 -22.87
CA LEU A 10 -8.97 -11.06 -22.91
C LEU A 10 -8.49 -12.28 -23.72
N ASP A 11 -7.58 -11.99 -24.65
CA ASP A 11 -6.88 -12.93 -25.54
C ASP A 11 -6.06 -14.01 -24.79
N ILE A 12 -5.78 -15.15 -25.43
CA ILE A 12 -5.26 -16.38 -24.78
C ILE A 12 -3.92 -16.17 -24.05
N SER A 13 -3.04 -15.28 -24.52
CA SER A 13 -1.80 -14.89 -23.83
C SER A 13 -2.03 -14.14 -22.51
N ARG A 14 -3.18 -13.47 -22.37
CA ARG A 14 -3.56 -12.74 -21.16
C ARG A 14 -4.07 -13.67 -20.06
N VAL A 15 -4.57 -14.86 -20.39
CA VAL A 15 -5.03 -15.85 -19.40
C VAL A 15 -3.88 -16.33 -18.50
N ILE A 16 -2.69 -16.55 -19.06
CA ILE A 16 -1.50 -16.93 -18.28
C ILE A 16 -1.08 -15.80 -17.36
N LEU A 17 -1.10 -14.55 -17.84
CA LEU A 17 -0.76 -13.37 -17.03
C LEU A 17 -1.76 -13.15 -15.89
N VAL A 18 -3.05 -13.39 -16.14
CA VAL A 18 -4.09 -13.34 -15.12
C VAL A 18 -3.81 -14.39 -14.04
N LYS A 19 -3.51 -15.64 -14.42
CA LYS A 19 -3.12 -16.69 -13.46
C LYS A 19 -1.89 -16.32 -12.64
N LEU A 20 -0.85 -15.75 -13.28
CA LEU A 20 0.34 -15.27 -12.59
C LEU A 20 0.04 -14.10 -11.63
N THR A 21 -0.93 -13.26 -11.98
CA THR A 21 -1.36 -12.15 -11.12
C THR A 21 -2.11 -12.68 -9.89
N PHE A 22 -3.00 -13.66 -10.05
CA PHE A 22 -3.63 -14.35 -8.92
C PHE A 22 -2.60 -15.06 -8.04
N LEU A 23 -1.60 -15.71 -8.63
CA LEU A 23 -0.53 -16.35 -7.87
C LEU A 23 0.31 -15.33 -7.08
N ASN A 24 0.62 -14.17 -7.69
CA ASN A 24 1.27 -13.06 -7.01
C ASN A 24 0.49 -12.59 -5.78
N ILE A 25 -0.84 -12.53 -5.87
CA ILE A 25 -1.69 -12.14 -4.74
C ILE A 25 -1.49 -13.12 -3.58
N ILE A 26 -1.56 -14.42 -3.84
CA ILE A 26 -1.35 -15.47 -2.83
C ILE A 26 0.03 -15.34 -2.18
N PHE A 27 1.10 -15.23 -2.98
CA PHE A 27 2.45 -15.07 -2.46
C PHE A 27 2.64 -13.77 -1.68
N THR A 28 2.01 -12.67 -2.13
CA THR A 28 2.07 -11.38 -1.42
C THR A 28 1.42 -11.48 -0.05
N PHE A 29 0.24 -12.08 0.06
CA PHE A 29 -0.46 -12.23 1.34
C PHE A 29 0.30 -13.14 2.29
N GLY A 30 0.79 -14.28 1.80
CA GLY A 30 1.59 -15.21 2.59
C GLY A 30 2.89 -14.58 3.12
N PHE A 31 3.63 -13.90 2.23
CA PHE A 31 4.85 -13.19 2.58
C PHE A 31 4.60 -12.03 3.57
N ARG A 32 3.52 -11.25 3.38
CA ARG A 32 3.15 -10.17 4.29
C ARG A 32 2.81 -10.69 5.69
N TYR A 33 2.06 -11.78 5.80
CA TYR A 33 1.75 -12.40 7.08
C TYR A 33 3.04 -12.75 7.84
N PHE A 34 4.03 -13.30 7.15
CA PHE A 34 5.30 -13.61 7.76
C PHE A 34 6.10 -12.38 8.21
N LEU A 35 6.13 -11.32 7.41
CA LEU A 35 6.76 -10.07 7.82
C LEU A 35 6.12 -9.52 9.11
N TYR A 36 4.79 -9.61 9.24
CA TYR A 36 4.11 -9.26 10.48
C TYR A 36 4.49 -10.18 11.65
N TYR A 37 4.65 -11.48 11.41
CA TYR A 37 5.12 -12.43 12.42
C TYR A 37 6.53 -12.09 12.92
N LEU A 38 7.46 -11.76 12.01
CA LEU A 38 8.81 -11.32 12.37
C LEU A 38 8.82 -10.00 13.15
N GLN A 39 7.97 -9.05 12.74
CA GLN A 39 7.80 -7.78 13.42
C GLN A 39 7.26 -7.99 14.84
N PHE A 40 6.30 -8.90 15.03
CA PHE A 40 5.78 -9.28 16.33
C PHE A 40 6.86 -9.88 17.24
N LYS A 41 7.73 -10.74 16.70
CA LYS A 41 8.90 -11.29 17.42
C LYS A 41 10.04 -10.28 17.65
N ARG A 42 9.87 -9.01 17.26
CA ARG A 42 10.88 -7.92 17.35
C ARG A 42 12.21 -8.24 16.67
N LYS A 43 12.23 -9.15 15.68
CA LYS A 43 13.43 -9.45 14.87
C LYS A 43 13.62 -8.40 13.76
N SER A 44 13.80 -7.13 14.14
CA SER A 44 13.81 -5.98 13.22
C SER A 44 14.90 -6.05 12.15
N ILE A 45 16.09 -6.55 12.49
CA ILE A 45 17.19 -6.71 11.53
C ILE A 45 16.81 -7.69 10.42
N PHE A 46 16.25 -8.85 10.79
CA PHE A 46 15.83 -9.86 9.83
C PHE A 46 14.66 -9.39 8.94
N TYR A 47 13.72 -8.64 9.52
CA TYR A 47 12.66 -7.96 8.76
C TYR A 47 13.24 -7.02 7.69
N ILE A 48 14.19 -6.16 8.07
CA ILE A 48 14.80 -5.18 7.16
C ILE A 48 15.56 -5.92 6.05
N THR A 49 16.36 -6.92 6.38
CA THR A 49 17.10 -7.72 5.39
C THR A 49 16.16 -8.35 4.36
N ILE A 50 15.08 -8.99 4.81
CA ILE A 50 14.09 -9.60 3.90
C ILE A 50 13.39 -8.56 3.03
N ALA A 51 13.00 -7.41 3.61
CA ALA A 51 12.38 -6.33 2.86
C ALA A 51 13.33 -5.74 1.79
N LEU A 52 14.62 -5.64 2.09
CA LEU A 52 15.64 -5.22 1.12
C LEU A 52 15.81 -6.25 0.00
N PHE A 53 15.88 -7.55 0.32
CA PHE A 53 15.92 -8.60 -0.71
C PHE A 53 14.68 -8.59 -1.60
N GLN A 54 13.50 -8.31 -1.04
CA GLN A 54 12.28 -8.14 -1.82
C GLN A 54 12.40 -6.97 -2.80
N LEU A 55 12.85 -5.81 -2.33
CA LEU A 55 13.02 -4.62 -3.16
C LEU A 55 14.03 -4.90 -4.29
N ILE A 56 15.22 -5.39 -3.93
CA ILE A 56 16.31 -5.67 -4.88
C ILE A 56 15.89 -6.75 -5.88
N GLY A 57 15.24 -7.82 -5.42
CA GLY A 57 14.77 -8.90 -6.29
C GLY A 57 13.73 -8.43 -7.31
N ILE A 58 12.73 -7.66 -6.85
CA ILE A 58 11.69 -7.14 -7.75
C ILE A 58 12.32 -6.16 -8.74
N CYS A 59 13.10 -5.18 -8.28
CA CYS A 59 13.71 -4.17 -9.16
C CYS A 59 14.70 -4.80 -10.14
N GLY A 60 15.63 -5.62 -9.65
CA GLY A 60 16.68 -6.25 -10.45
C GLY A 60 16.12 -7.17 -11.52
N LEU A 61 15.19 -8.08 -11.16
CA LEU A 61 14.55 -8.94 -12.14
C LEU A 61 13.66 -8.17 -13.11
N THR A 62 12.97 -7.12 -12.65
CA THR A 62 12.16 -6.28 -13.55
C THR A 62 13.03 -5.61 -14.61
N ILE A 63 14.17 -5.01 -14.21
CA ILE A 63 15.11 -4.39 -15.15
C ILE A 63 15.66 -5.44 -16.12
N TRP A 64 16.06 -6.60 -15.62
CA TRP A 64 16.59 -7.69 -16.44
C TRP A 64 15.57 -8.19 -17.49
N PHE A 65 14.33 -8.47 -17.10
CA PHE A 65 13.29 -8.94 -18.03
C PHE A 65 12.87 -7.88 -19.05
N ILE A 66 12.88 -6.60 -18.67
CA ILE A 66 12.51 -5.50 -19.59
C ILE A 66 13.63 -5.25 -20.59
N MET A 67 14.89 -5.11 -20.14
CA MET A 67 16.01 -4.75 -21.02
C MET A 67 16.50 -5.92 -21.88
N VAL A 68 16.59 -7.15 -21.33
CA VAL A 68 17.19 -8.29 -22.04
C VAL A 68 16.16 -9.02 -22.89
N LYS A 69 14.96 -9.23 -22.34
CA LYS A 69 13.92 -10.08 -22.95
C LYS A 69 12.81 -9.28 -23.64
N GLY A 70 12.85 -7.95 -23.57
CA GLY A 70 11.85 -7.05 -24.18
C GLY A 70 10.40 -7.31 -23.74
N SER A 71 10.18 -8.02 -22.62
CA SER A 71 8.87 -8.61 -22.29
C SER A 71 7.86 -7.60 -21.71
N GLY A 72 8.19 -6.30 -21.75
CA GLY A 72 7.33 -5.19 -21.30
C GLY A 72 6.66 -5.46 -19.94
N LEU A 73 5.34 -5.30 -19.90
CA LEU A 73 4.51 -5.53 -18.70
C LEU A 73 4.59 -6.97 -18.18
N GLN A 74 4.75 -7.96 -19.06
CA GLN A 74 4.82 -9.37 -18.67
C GLN A 74 6.09 -9.65 -17.85
N GLY A 75 7.20 -9.01 -18.21
CA GLY A 75 8.46 -9.08 -17.48
C GLY A 75 8.33 -8.63 -16.03
N LEU A 76 7.58 -7.55 -15.78
CA LEU A 76 7.32 -7.04 -14.43
C LEU A 76 6.48 -8.02 -13.60
N ILE A 77 5.43 -8.61 -14.19
CA ILE A 77 4.56 -9.57 -13.49
C ILE A 77 5.37 -10.82 -13.12
N ILE A 78 6.15 -11.35 -14.06
CA ILE A 78 6.98 -12.55 -13.85
C ILE A 78 8.08 -12.27 -12.81
N ALA A 79 8.77 -11.13 -12.88
CA ALA A 79 9.77 -10.73 -11.89
C ALA A 79 9.21 -10.69 -10.47
N LYS A 80 8.01 -10.11 -10.30
CA LYS A 80 7.30 -10.11 -9.02
C LYS A 80 6.95 -11.53 -8.57
N THR A 81 6.42 -12.37 -9.46
CA THR A 81 6.05 -13.76 -9.12
C THR A 81 7.25 -14.54 -8.62
N ILE A 82 8.38 -14.46 -9.32
CA ILE A 82 9.60 -15.17 -8.98
C ILE A 82 10.13 -14.69 -7.63
N THR A 83 10.28 -13.36 -7.47
CA THR A 83 10.82 -12.80 -6.23
C THR A 83 9.96 -13.14 -5.02
N LEU A 84 8.65 -12.91 -5.12
CA LEU A 84 7.73 -13.17 -4.03
C LEU A 84 7.58 -14.67 -3.74
N GLY A 85 7.60 -15.52 -4.77
CA GLY A 85 7.57 -16.97 -4.61
C GLY A 85 8.79 -17.48 -3.86
N VAL A 86 10.00 -17.10 -4.30
CA VAL A 86 11.25 -17.49 -3.63
C VAL A 86 11.25 -17.04 -2.17
N LEU A 87 10.89 -15.78 -1.91
CA LEU A 87 10.83 -15.27 -0.55
C LEU A 87 9.78 -16.01 0.28
N PHE A 88 8.58 -16.24 -0.25
CA PHE A 88 7.51 -16.98 0.43
C PHE A 88 7.95 -18.40 0.83
N PHE A 89 8.64 -19.12 -0.05
CA PHE A 89 9.13 -20.46 0.26
C PHE A 89 10.24 -20.46 1.31
N LEU A 90 11.25 -19.59 1.19
CA LEU A 90 12.33 -19.45 2.19
C LEU A 90 11.77 -19.19 3.59
N VAL A 91 10.77 -18.31 3.63
CA VAL A 91 10.05 -17.92 4.82
C VAL A 91 9.26 -19.07 5.44
N ILE A 92 8.49 -19.82 4.63
CA ILE A 92 7.73 -20.97 5.12
C ILE A 92 8.65 -22.03 5.69
N ILE A 93 9.76 -22.32 5.00
CA ILE A 93 10.75 -23.31 5.47
C ILE A 93 11.29 -22.89 6.83
N SER A 94 11.69 -21.62 6.98
CA SER A 94 12.17 -21.08 8.26
C SER A 94 11.12 -21.17 9.36
N LEU A 95 9.86 -20.89 9.05
CA LEU A 95 8.76 -20.94 10.02
C LEU A 95 8.45 -22.37 10.47
N VAL A 96 8.41 -23.32 9.54
CA VAL A 96 8.18 -24.75 9.84
C VAL A 96 9.31 -25.30 10.71
N TRP A 97 10.56 -24.92 10.44
CA TRP A 97 11.71 -25.32 11.26
C TRP A 97 11.66 -24.72 12.68
N GLU A 98 11.21 -23.48 12.83
CA GLU A 98 11.14 -22.82 14.14
C GLU A 98 9.95 -23.29 14.99
N THR A 99 8.78 -23.54 14.37
CA THR A 99 7.55 -23.85 15.11
C THR A 99 7.32 -25.34 15.35
N LYS A 100 7.93 -26.26 14.58
CA LYS A 100 7.79 -27.73 14.71
C LYS A 100 6.34 -28.25 14.84
N VAL A 101 5.34 -27.44 14.46
CA VAL A 101 3.91 -27.78 14.56
C VAL A 101 3.33 -27.76 13.16
N LEU A 102 2.66 -28.85 12.78
CA LEU A 102 1.98 -28.94 11.50
C LEU A 102 0.66 -28.16 11.56
N PRO A 103 0.34 -27.35 10.54
CA PRO A 103 -0.91 -26.60 10.50
C PRO A 103 -2.11 -27.57 10.42
N THR A 104 -2.96 -27.57 11.44
CA THR A 104 -4.21 -28.34 11.43
C THR A 104 -5.31 -27.54 10.73
N ILE A 105 -5.99 -28.15 9.76
CA ILE A 105 -7.11 -27.54 9.01
C ILE A 105 -8.21 -26.98 9.95
N SER A 106 -8.48 -27.68 11.06
CA SER A 106 -9.47 -27.24 12.06
C SER A 106 -9.14 -25.86 12.65
N ASN A 107 -7.86 -25.62 12.98
CA ASN A 107 -7.43 -24.33 13.53
C ASN A 107 -7.46 -23.23 12.46
N TYR A 108 -7.08 -23.56 11.23
CA TYR A 108 -7.18 -22.63 10.11
C TYR A 108 -8.61 -22.18 9.84
N LEU A 109 -9.59 -23.11 9.83
CA LEU A 109 -11.00 -22.80 9.62
C LEU A 109 -11.57 -21.90 10.73
N LYS A 110 -11.18 -22.15 11.99
CA LYS A 110 -11.54 -21.27 13.11
C LYS A 110 -11.02 -19.86 12.87
N MET A 111 -9.73 -19.70 12.54
CA MET A 111 -9.11 -18.41 12.25
C MET A 111 -9.75 -17.71 11.03
N ALA A 112 -10.06 -18.47 9.97
CA ALA A 112 -10.72 -17.95 8.78
C ALA A 112 -12.13 -17.44 9.11
N LYS A 113 -12.91 -18.17 9.92
CA LYS A 113 -14.25 -17.73 10.35
C LYS A 113 -14.20 -16.43 11.16
N TYR A 114 -13.16 -16.23 11.97
CA TYR A 114 -12.92 -14.94 12.64
C TYR A 114 -12.53 -13.83 11.66
N GLY A 115 -11.75 -14.13 10.63
CA GLY A 115 -11.27 -13.14 9.65
C GLY A 115 -12.30 -12.72 8.60
N ILE A 116 -13.21 -13.61 8.19
CA ILE A 116 -14.19 -13.37 7.12
C ILE A 116 -15.04 -12.10 7.33
N PRO A 117 -15.62 -11.85 8.53
CA PRO A 117 -16.39 -10.64 8.79
C PRO A 117 -15.59 -9.33 8.61
N PHE A 118 -14.26 -9.37 8.74
CA PHE A 118 -13.40 -8.21 8.56
C PHE A 118 -12.99 -7.99 7.10
N ILE A 119 -13.18 -8.97 6.21
CA ILE A 119 -12.81 -8.84 4.79
C ILE A 119 -13.47 -7.61 4.13
N PRO A 120 -14.79 -7.38 4.25
CA PRO A 120 -15.42 -6.20 3.65
C PRO A 120 -14.78 -4.90 4.14
N MET A 121 -14.49 -4.80 5.44
CA MET A 121 -13.86 -3.62 6.06
C MET A 121 -12.44 -3.38 5.53
N LEU A 122 -11.67 -4.45 5.31
CA LEU A 122 -10.32 -4.37 4.74
C LEU A 122 -10.31 -3.99 3.25
N LEU A 123 -11.39 -4.30 2.52
CA LEU A 123 -11.51 -4.02 1.10
C LEU A 123 -11.97 -2.57 0.80
N VAL A 124 -12.58 -1.87 1.75
CA VAL A 124 -13.05 -0.48 1.56
C VAL A 124 -11.93 0.44 1.06
N PHE A 125 -10.78 0.48 1.74
CA PHE A 125 -9.68 1.38 1.36
C PHE A 125 -9.05 1.02 0.01
N PRO A 126 -8.66 -0.24 -0.26
CA PRO A 126 -8.14 -0.63 -1.57
C PRO A 126 -9.11 -0.35 -2.72
N ILE A 127 -10.41 -0.64 -2.52
CA ILE A 127 -11.43 -0.36 -3.54
C ILE A 127 -11.47 1.14 -3.82
N LEU A 128 -11.59 1.99 -2.79
CA LEU A 128 -11.58 3.45 -2.97
C LEU A 128 -10.34 3.97 -3.71
N ASN A 129 -9.16 3.39 -3.46
CA ASN A 129 -7.91 3.77 -4.13
C ASN A 129 -7.78 3.26 -5.58
N VAL A 130 -8.61 2.32 -6.00
CA VAL A 130 -8.62 1.79 -7.38
C VAL A 130 -9.84 2.29 -8.15
N SER A 131 -10.91 2.68 -7.44
CA SER A 131 -12.15 3.19 -8.01
C SER A 131 -11.91 4.39 -8.91
N ASP A 132 -11.06 5.34 -8.51
CA ASP A 132 -10.72 6.52 -9.31
C ASP A 132 -10.22 6.14 -10.71
N ARG A 133 -9.26 5.22 -10.80
CA ARG A 133 -8.71 4.72 -12.06
C ARG A 133 -9.70 3.85 -12.81
N PHE A 134 -10.48 3.03 -12.12
CA PHE A 134 -11.51 2.20 -12.73
C PHE A 134 -12.53 3.06 -13.47
N PHE A 135 -13.03 4.13 -12.85
CA PHE A 135 -13.93 5.06 -13.54
C PHE A 135 -13.22 5.80 -14.69
N LEU A 136 -11.98 6.22 -14.51
CA LEU A 136 -11.21 6.87 -15.60
C LEU A 136 -11.05 5.99 -16.84
N THR A 137 -11.00 4.66 -16.71
CA THR A 137 -10.96 3.76 -17.89
C THR A 137 -12.17 3.87 -18.81
N MET A 138 -13.30 4.39 -18.32
CA MET A 138 -14.52 4.56 -19.12
C MET A 138 -14.54 5.89 -19.89
N PHE A 139 -13.75 6.88 -19.49
CA PHE A 139 -13.81 8.24 -20.03
C PHE A 139 -12.56 8.66 -20.80
N VAL A 140 -11.44 7.98 -20.58
CA VAL A 140 -10.11 8.48 -20.96
C VAL A 140 -9.25 7.36 -21.55
N THR A 141 -8.31 7.72 -22.43
CA THR A 141 -7.42 6.74 -23.08
C THR A 141 -6.44 6.08 -22.09
N PRO A 142 -5.94 4.85 -22.35
CA PRO A 142 -4.97 4.18 -21.50
C PRO A 142 -3.69 5.00 -21.22
N ASP A 143 -3.25 5.80 -22.19
CA ASP A 143 -2.06 6.64 -22.07
C ASP A 143 -2.26 7.75 -21.03
N GLU A 144 -3.41 8.43 -21.06
CA GLU A 144 -3.78 9.45 -20.08
C GLU A 144 -3.98 8.86 -18.67
N ILE A 145 -4.47 7.63 -18.56
CA ILE A 145 -4.52 6.90 -17.27
C ILE A 145 -3.12 6.60 -16.75
N GLY A 146 -2.17 6.32 -17.65
CA GLY A 146 -0.74 6.22 -17.34
C GLY A 146 -0.20 7.52 -16.76
N ILE A 147 -0.47 8.65 -17.42
CA ILE A 147 -0.08 9.99 -16.96
C ILE A 147 -0.64 10.30 -15.57
N TYR A 148 -1.94 10.05 -15.37
CA TYR A 148 -2.59 10.20 -14.05
C TYR A 148 -1.97 9.28 -13.00
N SER A 149 -1.66 8.02 -13.34
CA SER A 149 -1.08 7.06 -12.41
C SER A 149 0.31 7.46 -11.92
N VAL A 150 1.12 8.10 -12.76
CA VAL A 150 2.43 8.64 -12.38
C VAL A 150 2.27 9.86 -11.48
N ALA A 151 1.39 10.81 -11.84
CA ALA A 151 1.08 11.97 -11.00
C ALA A 151 0.57 11.55 -9.61
N TYR A 152 -0.28 10.53 -9.55
CA TYR A 152 -0.80 9.97 -8.29
C TYR A 152 0.30 9.40 -7.39
N ARG A 153 1.34 8.77 -7.95
CA ARG A 153 2.48 8.28 -7.15
C ARG A 153 3.22 9.40 -6.45
N ILE A 154 3.33 10.56 -7.08
CA ILE A 154 3.94 11.75 -6.48
C ILE A 154 3.00 12.34 -5.42
N GLY A 155 1.70 12.39 -5.69
CA GLY A 155 0.69 12.77 -4.69
C GLY A 155 0.72 11.89 -3.42
N MET A 156 0.97 10.60 -3.58
CA MET A 156 1.12 9.65 -2.46
C MET A 156 2.36 9.90 -1.58
N ILE A 157 3.34 10.71 -2.02
CA ILE A 157 4.53 11.02 -1.21
C ILE A 157 4.12 11.67 0.11
N LEU A 158 3.14 12.59 0.08
CA LEU A 158 2.63 13.22 1.30
C LEU A 158 2.00 12.20 2.25
N GLN A 159 1.27 11.22 1.70
CA GLN A 159 0.71 10.13 2.48
C GLN A 159 1.82 9.31 3.16
N MET A 160 2.90 9.00 2.45
CA MET A 160 4.00 8.19 2.96
C MET A 160 4.87 8.92 3.99
N VAL A 161 5.17 10.19 3.76
CA VAL A 161 6.11 10.97 4.60
C VAL A 161 5.43 11.53 5.85
N LEU A 162 4.15 11.93 5.74
CA LEU A 162 3.44 12.60 6.82
C LEU A 162 2.34 11.72 7.43
N VAL A 163 1.37 11.29 6.61
CA VAL A 163 0.13 10.66 7.12
C VAL A 163 0.40 9.31 7.78
N VAL A 164 1.14 8.42 7.13
CA VAL A 164 1.39 7.05 7.63
C VAL A 164 2.22 7.06 8.93
N PRO A 165 3.34 7.81 9.04
CA PRO A 165 4.11 7.87 10.27
C PRO A 165 3.31 8.48 11.44
N VAL A 166 2.55 9.54 11.18
CA VAL A 166 1.66 10.14 12.17
C VAL A 166 0.60 9.14 12.61
N GLN A 167 -0.07 8.47 11.69
CA GLN A 167 -1.07 7.44 12.02
C GLN A 167 -0.48 6.32 12.90
N ARG A 168 0.74 5.86 12.59
CA ARG A 168 1.41 4.77 13.33
C ARG A 168 1.89 5.18 14.72
N SER A 169 2.28 6.45 14.90
CA SER A 169 2.75 6.98 16.19
C SER A 169 1.59 7.47 17.08
N TRP A 170 0.57 8.06 16.47
CA TRP A 170 -0.58 8.64 17.16
C TRP A 170 -1.49 7.60 17.78
N LEU A 171 -1.77 6.50 17.06
CA LEU A 171 -2.69 5.47 17.52
C LEU A 171 -2.25 4.86 18.88
N PRO A 172 -0.98 4.45 19.10
CA PRO A 172 -0.52 4.02 20.42
C PRO A 172 -0.53 5.10 21.50
N MET A 173 -0.25 6.37 21.15
CA MET A 173 -0.26 7.48 22.11
C MET A 173 -1.69 7.75 22.61
N MET A 174 -2.66 7.77 21.70
CA MET A 174 -4.07 7.95 22.02
C MET A 174 -4.60 6.92 23.02
N TYR A 175 -4.26 5.63 22.85
CA TYR A 175 -4.69 4.58 23.78
C TYR A 175 -4.12 4.71 25.20
N LYS A 176 -3.09 5.53 25.39
CA LYS A 176 -2.47 5.78 26.70
C LYS A 176 -2.91 7.09 27.36
N MET A 177 -3.64 7.94 26.64
CA MET A 177 -4.08 9.25 27.12
C MET A 177 -5.41 9.13 27.84
N GLU A 178 -5.47 9.62 29.08
CA GLU A 178 -6.71 9.74 29.86
C GLU A 178 -7.45 11.04 29.51
N ILE A 179 -8.77 10.96 29.34
CA ILE A 179 -9.59 11.96 28.63
C ILE A 179 -9.79 13.26 29.42
N ASP A 180 -9.74 13.20 30.74
CA ASP A 180 -10.05 14.33 31.63
C ASP A 180 -8.85 15.19 32.01
N ASP A 181 -7.64 14.82 31.57
CA ASP A 181 -6.48 15.67 31.80
C ASP A 181 -6.45 16.85 30.82
N LYS A 182 -6.39 18.08 31.36
CA LYS A 182 -6.18 19.30 30.57
C LYS A 182 -4.89 19.21 29.76
N GLU A 183 -3.88 18.50 30.26
CA GLU A 183 -2.60 18.31 29.60
C GLU A 183 -2.76 17.52 28.28
N ASN A 184 -3.56 16.45 28.29
CA ASN A 184 -3.82 15.62 27.11
C ASN A 184 -4.59 16.38 26.01
N LYS A 185 -5.52 17.28 26.38
CA LYS A 185 -6.22 18.14 25.42
C LYS A 185 -5.27 19.13 24.73
N ASN A 186 -4.30 19.67 25.45
CA ASN A 186 -3.28 20.54 24.87
C ASN A 186 -2.37 19.76 23.90
N ILE A 187 -1.97 18.54 24.25
CA ILE A 187 -1.16 17.69 23.37
C ILE A 187 -1.89 17.39 22.04
N ILE A 188 -3.18 17.07 22.10
CA ILE A 188 -3.99 16.82 20.89
C ILE A 188 -4.07 18.08 20.02
N ARG A 189 -4.32 19.24 20.62
CA ARG A 189 -4.39 20.53 19.92
C ARG A 189 -3.05 20.86 19.26
N ASP A 190 -1.96 20.73 19.99
CA ASP A 190 -0.63 21.09 19.50
C ASP A 190 -0.20 20.12 18.39
N ALA A 191 -0.45 18.82 18.53
CA ALA A 191 -0.19 17.84 17.48
C ALA A 191 -1.01 18.09 16.21
N LEU A 192 -2.29 18.47 16.35
CA LEU A 192 -3.12 18.87 15.22
C LEU A 192 -2.57 20.12 14.54
N PHE A 193 -2.13 21.11 15.31
CA PHE A 193 -1.52 22.33 14.80
C PHE A 193 -0.22 22.06 14.05
N TYR A 194 0.71 21.29 14.64
CA TYR A 194 1.95 20.89 13.98
C TYR A 194 1.69 20.07 12.72
N PHE A 195 0.72 19.17 12.74
CA PHE A 195 0.31 18.43 11.55
C PHE A 195 -0.22 19.35 10.46
N ALA A 196 -1.08 20.31 10.79
CA ALA A 196 -1.64 21.25 9.83
C ALA A 196 -0.56 22.13 9.20
N VAL A 197 0.35 22.68 10.02
CA VAL A 197 1.45 23.54 9.57
C VAL A 197 2.46 22.76 8.74
N LEU A 198 2.98 21.64 9.24
CA LEU A 198 3.96 20.83 8.53
C LEU A 198 3.37 20.22 7.26
N GLY A 199 2.14 19.72 7.31
CA GLY A 199 1.47 19.18 6.13
C GLY A 199 1.16 20.24 5.09
N GLY A 200 0.79 21.45 5.51
CA GLY A 200 0.61 22.60 4.61
C GLY A 200 1.91 23.02 3.93
N LEU A 201 3.00 23.12 4.70
CA LEU A 201 4.34 23.41 4.16
C LEU A 201 4.79 22.35 3.15
N LEU A 202 4.67 21.07 3.50
CA LEU A 202 5.02 19.97 2.60
C LEU A 202 4.13 19.96 1.35
N LEU A 203 2.84 20.26 1.47
CA LEU A 203 1.95 20.38 0.33
C LEU A 203 2.45 21.46 -0.63
N LEU A 204 2.80 22.66 -0.13
CA LEU A 204 3.31 23.74 -0.97
C LEU A 204 4.65 23.39 -1.63
N VAL A 205 5.57 22.79 -0.88
CA VAL A 205 6.88 22.37 -1.38
C VAL A 205 6.74 21.31 -2.47
N ILE A 206 5.97 20.25 -2.23
CA ILE A 206 5.78 19.16 -3.18
C ILE A 206 4.93 19.61 -4.37
N SER A 207 3.97 20.52 -4.17
CA SER A 207 3.18 21.09 -5.28
C SER A 207 4.05 21.88 -6.24
N ASN A 208 4.98 22.70 -5.75
CA ASN A 208 5.90 23.47 -6.60
C ASN A 208 6.99 22.57 -7.22
N LEU A 209 7.54 21.63 -6.45
CA LEU A 209 8.55 20.70 -6.94
C LEU A 209 7.97 19.53 -7.74
N GLY A 210 6.66 19.32 -7.73
CA GLY A 210 6.01 18.16 -8.33
C GLY A 210 6.26 18.05 -9.84
N GLY A 211 6.26 19.18 -10.54
CA GLY A 211 6.64 19.24 -11.95
C GLY A 211 8.11 18.89 -12.19
N PHE A 212 9.02 19.33 -11.32
CA PHE A 212 10.44 18.97 -11.39
C PHE A 212 10.67 17.49 -11.08
N ILE A 213 10.00 16.95 -10.07
CA ILE A 213 10.05 15.51 -9.72
C ILE A 213 9.52 14.66 -10.87
N LEU A 214 8.42 15.08 -11.52
CA LEU A 214 7.92 14.41 -12.73
C LEU A 214 8.93 14.42 -13.85
N LYS A 215 9.56 15.57 -14.12
CA LYS A 215 10.56 15.71 -15.18
C LYS A 215 11.78 14.83 -14.94
N LEU A 216 12.20 14.69 -13.68
CA LEU A 216 13.33 13.82 -13.32
C LEU A 216 12.97 12.34 -13.40
N ALA A 217 11.73 11.99 -13.06
CA ALA A 217 11.27 10.61 -12.95
C ALA A 217 10.64 10.04 -14.24
N SER A 218 10.31 10.88 -15.23
CA SER A 218 9.54 10.47 -16.41
C SER A 218 9.81 11.35 -17.64
N THR A 219 9.40 10.87 -18.81
CA THR A 219 9.52 11.57 -20.10
C THR A 219 8.59 12.78 -20.18
N ASP A 220 8.89 13.75 -21.05
CA ASP A 220 8.12 15.00 -21.23
C ASP A 220 6.61 14.79 -21.43
N ALA A 221 6.20 13.67 -22.03
CA ALA A 221 4.79 13.29 -22.19
C ALA A 221 4.02 13.19 -20.85
N TYR A 222 4.70 12.83 -19.76
CA TYR A 222 4.10 12.70 -18.42
C TYR A 222 3.99 14.04 -17.67
N LEU A 223 4.59 15.13 -18.19
CA LEU A 223 4.50 16.45 -17.58
C LEU A 223 3.07 17.01 -17.61
N ALA A 224 2.24 16.57 -18.55
CA ALA A 224 0.81 16.90 -18.58
C ALA A 224 0.08 16.48 -17.28
N GLY A 225 0.63 15.49 -16.55
CA GLY A 225 0.12 15.03 -15.27
C GLY A 225 0.42 15.95 -14.09
N ALA A 226 1.35 16.91 -14.23
CA ALA A 226 1.77 17.81 -13.15
C ALA A 226 0.60 18.60 -12.57
N LYS A 227 -0.38 18.95 -13.40
CA LYS A 227 -1.61 19.66 -12.99
C LYS A 227 -2.45 18.90 -11.96
N PHE A 228 -2.35 17.57 -11.92
CA PHE A 228 -3.13 16.74 -10.99
C PHE A 228 -2.45 16.60 -9.62
N ILE A 229 -1.13 16.80 -9.54
CA ILE A 229 -0.36 16.61 -8.30
C ILE A 229 -0.91 17.46 -7.14
N PRO A 230 -1.17 18.78 -7.28
CA PRO A 230 -1.65 19.61 -6.17
C PRO A 230 -3.00 19.14 -5.63
N ILE A 231 -3.90 18.72 -6.52
CA ILE A 231 -5.25 18.24 -6.16
C ILE A 231 -5.14 16.93 -5.36
N ILE A 232 -4.31 16.00 -5.82
CA ILE A 232 -4.10 14.70 -5.15
C ILE A 232 -3.40 14.91 -3.79
N LEU A 233 -2.41 15.80 -3.72
CA LEU A 233 -1.74 16.16 -2.46
C LEU A 233 -2.74 16.73 -1.45
N PHE A 234 -3.61 17.63 -1.90
CA PHE A 234 -4.63 18.21 -1.05
C PHE A 234 -5.61 17.16 -0.52
N ALA A 235 -6.02 16.21 -1.35
CA ALA A 235 -6.86 15.08 -0.93
C ALA A 235 -6.17 14.23 0.17
N TYR A 236 -4.88 13.94 0.03
CA TYR A 236 -4.13 13.20 1.05
C TYR A 236 -3.86 14.02 2.32
N TYR A 237 -3.66 15.33 2.20
CA TYR A 237 -3.56 16.23 3.34
C TYR A 237 -4.84 16.20 4.17
N LEU A 238 -6.00 16.34 3.51
CA LEU A 238 -7.31 16.22 4.15
C LEU A 238 -7.54 14.84 4.77
N ASN A 239 -7.13 13.78 4.07
CA ASN A 239 -7.22 12.41 4.61
C ASN A 239 -6.43 12.24 5.91
N GLY A 240 -5.30 12.93 6.06
CA GLY A 240 -4.49 12.87 7.28
C GLY A 240 -5.18 13.40 8.54
N PHE A 241 -6.05 14.41 8.41
CA PHE A 241 -6.83 14.93 9.54
C PHE A 241 -7.77 13.88 10.14
N ARG A 242 -8.17 12.87 9.36
CA ARG A 242 -9.03 11.78 9.82
C ARG A 242 -8.47 11.09 11.07
N VAL A 243 -7.16 10.97 11.20
CA VAL A 243 -6.51 10.33 12.36
C VAL A 243 -6.86 11.07 13.66
N PHE A 244 -6.83 12.41 13.62
CA PHE A 244 -7.16 13.25 14.77
C PHE A 244 -8.65 13.28 15.07
N PHE A 245 -9.50 13.34 14.04
CA PHE A 245 -10.96 13.28 14.25
C PHE A 245 -11.42 11.95 14.84
N LEU A 246 -10.84 10.84 14.39
CA LEU A 246 -11.15 9.52 14.90
C LEU A 246 -10.71 9.38 16.36
N SER A 247 -9.59 10.01 16.75
CA SER A 247 -9.21 10.12 18.16
C SER A 247 -10.21 10.94 18.99
N GLY A 248 -10.66 12.10 18.49
CA GLY A 248 -11.67 12.89 19.19
C GLY A 248 -13.00 12.15 19.39
N ALA A 249 -13.43 11.36 18.40
CA ALA A 249 -14.65 10.57 18.49
C ALA A 249 -14.50 9.35 19.42
N ALA A 250 -13.40 8.60 19.33
CA ALA A 250 -13.13 7.43 20.17
C ALA A 250 -13.00 7.80 21.66
N LEU A 251 -12.36 8.94 21.96
CA LEU A 251 -12.24 9.47 23.32
C LEU A 251 -13.60 9.91 23.90
N LYS A 252 -14.57 10.29 23.06
CA LYS A 252 -15.93 10.65 23.52
C LYS A 252 -16.76 9.42 23.88
N ASP A 253 -16.53 8.29 23.22
CA ASP A 253 -17.32 7.07 23.39
C ASP A 253 -16.88 6.23 24.61
N GLN A 254 -15.62 6.37 25.07
CA GLN A 254 -15.16 5.77 26.33
C GLN A 254 -15.76 6.41 27.59
N ASN A 255 -16.39 7.58 27.46
CA ASN A 255 -17.08 8.29 28.55
C ASN A 255 -18.58 7.95 28.65
N LYS A 256 -19.04 6.88 27.97
CA LYS A 256 -20.38 6.29 28.13
C LYS A 256 -20.26 4.88 28.66
#